data_AF-A0A524LIQ0-F1
#
_entry.id   AF-A0A524LIQ0-F1
#
_cell.length_a   1.000
_cell.length_b   1.000
_cell.length_c   1.000
_cell.angle_alpha   90.00
_cell.angle_beta   90.00
_cell.angle_gamma   90.00
#
_symmetry.space_group_name_H-M   'P 1'
#
loop_
_entity.id
_entity.type
_entity.pdbx_description
1 polymer ?
#
loop_
_entity_poly.entity_id
_entity_poly.type
_entity_poly.pdbx_seq_one_letter_code
_entity_poly.pdbx_strand_id
1 'polypeptide(L)'
;AIKLASRIKGLSNRMKNYRGKLTGMKRLNLVNERKKSEQELQSFIQNDVDRNKQYGTVLQQIEALYEERGAQESRDLLLSNFISSSTLLRNATTIFNAAENRVKPDIERESSYMARNIEKTKRSTYLSEKSYYPQAEKEILKNLLNEIDKLPANQRFEPIDTFILKKGVYAFLDQLFSKSQFSDSKFLGEAFDMDMEKLKTLSDPALTLVMALDPLRKDKEKRDDQHSGALNKLHAQLIDIKKEFYSNKFIPDANSTFRLTYGYIRGYHPKDAVYNSPITTFRGVVEKTNGKAPFITPPALLDLYKQKNFGQFFNPVLKDVPVALLYNTDTTGGNSGSPLLNSKGQLVGVNFDRAWEATINDFAWSEDYSRSIAVDIRYVLWVTQKFSGADYLLTEMNIPLE
;
A
#
# COMPACT_ATOMS: atom_id res chain seq x y z
N ALA A 1 -3.54 -22.20 7.62
CA ALA A 1 -3.86 -21.52 6.35
C ALA A 1 -4.63 -20.20 6.56
N ILE A 2 -5.82 -20.20 7.17
CA ILE A 2 -6.68 -19.00 7.30
C ILE A 2 -5.99 -17.82 8.02
N LYS A 3 -5.33 -18.07 9.17
CA LYS A 3 -4.63 -17.03 9.96
C LYS A 3 -3.60 -16.21 9.15
N LEU A 4 -2.98 -16.81 8.15
CA LEU A 4 -1.94 -16.18 7.32
C LEU A 4 -2.46 -15.67 5.98
N ALA A 5 -3.70 -15.97 5.59
CA ALA A 5 -4.22 -15.70 4.25
C ALA A 5 -4.17 -14.20 3.91
N SER A 6 -4.59 -13.33 4.84
CA SER A 6 -4.53 -11.88 4.66
C SER A 6 -3.10 -11.36 4.49
N ARG A 7 -2.17 -11.84 5.35
CA ARG A 7 -0.74 -11.47 5.29
C ARG A 7 -0.10 -11.92 3.97
N ILE A 8 -0.33 -13.16 3.56
CA ILE A 8 0.17 -13.71 2.28
C ILE A 8 -0.37 -12.88 1.10
N LYS A 9 -1.68 -12.59 1.08
CA LYS A 9 -2.30 -11.77 0.03
C LYS A 9 -1.67 -10.37 -0.01
N GLY A 10 -1.51 -9.71 1.13
CA GLY A 10 -0.90 -8.39 1.24
C GLY A 10 0.55 -8.36 0.74
N LEU A 11 1.38 -9.32 1.17
CA LEU A 11 2.77 -9.44 0.74
C LEU A 11 2.87 -9.76 -0.77
N SER A 12 2.05 -10.69 -1.28
CA SER A 12 1.99 -11.00 -2.72
C SER A 12 1.61 -9.77 -3.54
N ASN A 13 0.62 -8.99 -3.10
CA ASN A 13 0.21 -7.77 -3.79
C ASN A 13 1.31 -6.71 -3.81
N ARG A 14 1.97 -6.49 -2.67
CA ARG A 14 3.11 -5.56 -2.57
C ARG A 14 4.27 -6.00 -3.47
N MET A 15 4.65 -7.28 -3.41
CA MET A 15 5.72 -7.84 -4.25
C MET A 15 5.40 -7.69 -5.74
N LYS A 16 4.18 -8.02 -6.16
CA LYS A 16 3.70 -7.83 -7.54
C LYS A 16 3.80 -6.36 -7.95
N ASN A 17 3.27 -5.43 -7.14
CA ASN A 17 3.34 -4.00 -7.42
C ASN A 17 4.79 -3.50 -7.58
N TYR A 18 5.69 -3.87 -6.67
CA TYR A 18 7.09 -3.43 -6.73
C TYR A 18 7.84 -4.01 -7.93
N ARG A 19 7.62 -5.29 -8.27
CA ARG A 19 8.20 -5.89 -9.47
C ARG A 19 7.70 -5.21 -10.75
N GLY A 20 6.40 -4.88 -10.81
CA GLY A 20 5.83 -4.11 -11.91
C GLY A 20 6.47 -2.74 -12.06
N LYS A 21 6.58 -1.99 -10.96
CA LYS A 21 7.26 -0.68 -10.90
C LYS A 21 8.71 -0.76 -11.37
N LEU A 22 9.51 -1.67 -10.82
CA LEU A 22 10.92 -1.83 -11.21
C LEU A 22 11.08 -2.19 -12.69
N THR A 23 10.20 -3.05 -13.22
CA THR A 23 10.20 -3.41 -14.64
C THR A 23 9.86 -2.19 -15.50
N GLY A 24 8.82 -1.44 -15.12
CA GLY A 24 8.42 -0.20 -15.79
C GLY A 24 9.52 0.86 -15.77
N MET A 25 10.13 1.12 -14.61
CA MET A 25 11.25 2.07 -14.47
C MET A 25 12.41 1.74 -15.40
N LYS A 26 12.79 0.46 -15.50
CA LYS A 26 13.85 0.00 -16.41
C LYS A 26 13.45 0.18 -17.87
N ARG A 27 12.25 -0.25 -18.24
CA ARG A 27 11.74 -0.15 -19.62
C ARG A 27 11.71 1.29 -20.12
N LEU A 28 11.38 2.24 -19.24
CA LEU A 28 11.28 3.67 -19.58
C LEU A 28 12.58 4.44 -19.39
N ASN A 29 13.66 3.79 -18.96
CA ASN A 29 14.88 4.47 -18.56
C ASN A 29 14.62 5.62 -17.55
N LEU A 30 13.65 5.42 -16.65
CA LEU A 30 12.99 6.52 -15.93
C LEU A 30 13.95 7.35 -15.08
N VAL A 31 14.95 6.71 -14.47
CA VAL A 31 15.95 7.41 -13.65
C VAL A 31 16.73 8.43 -14.49
N ASN A 32 17.12 8.07 -15.70
CA ASN A 32 17.85 8.98 -16.58
C ASN A 32 16.96 10.08 -17.12
N GLU A 33 15.71 9.77 -17.46
CA GLU A 33 14.72 10.80 -17.83
C GLU A 33 14.47 11.80 -16.69
N ARG A 34 14.39 11.31 -15.44
CA ARG A 34 14.25 12.18 -14.26
C ARG A 34 15.46 13.07 -14.05
N LYS A 35 16.68 12.52 -14.15
CA LYS A 35 17.92 13.31 -14.08
C LYS A 35 17.97 14.40 -15.15
N LYS A 36 17.55 14.06 -16.38
CA LYS A 36 17.46 15.04 -17.46
C LYS A 36 16.45 16.15 -17.15
N SER A 37 15.23 15.81 -16.70
CA SER A 37 14.24 16.82 -16.31
C SER A 37 14.69 17.69 -15.14
N GLU A 38 15.44 17.14 -14.19
CA GLU A 38 16.04 17.91 -13.08
C GLU A 38 17.13 18.86 -13.57
N GLN A 39 17.97 18.45 -14.52
CA GLN A 39 18.96 19.31 -15.16
C GLN A 39 18.32 20.45 -15.96
N GLU A 40 17.24 20.17 -16.68
CA GLU A 40 16.46 21.18 -17.41
C GLU A 40 15.83 22.19 -16.44
N LEU A 41 15.23 21.72 -15.35
CA LEU A 41 14.68 22.57 -14.29
C LEU A 41 15.77 23.42 -13.63
N GLN A 42 16.92 22.84 -13.31
CA GLN A 42 18.06 23.56 -12.74
C GLN A 42 18.57 24.65 -13.67
N SER A 43 18.67 24.36 -14.97
CA SER A 43 19.07 25.33 -16.00
C SER A 43 18.05 26.46 -16.10
N PHE A 44 16.75 26.14 -16.06
CA PHE A 44 15.68 27.14 -16.02
C PHE A 44 15.78 28.07 -14.79
N ILE A 45 16.08 27.50 -13.62
CA ILE A 45 16.32 28.27 -12.39
C ILE A 45 17.51 29.21 -12.56
N GLN A 46 18.63 28.71 -13.08
CA GLN A 46 19.88 29.47 -13.21
C GLN A 46 19.84 30.56 -14.27
N ASN A 47 18.96 30.44 -15.26
CA ASN A 47 18.78 31.43 -16.33
C ASN A 47 18.08 32.72 -15.89
N ASP A 48 17.72 32.85 -14.61
CA ASP A 48 17.13 34.06 -14.03
C ASP A 48 17.73 34.35 -12.65
N VAL A 49 18.10 35.61 -12.40
CA VAL A 49 18.84 36.00 -11.18
C VAL A 49 17.99 35.81 -9.93
N ASP A 50 16.69 36.16 -9.99
CA ASP A 50 15.79 36.07 -8.84
C ASP A 50 15.42 34.62 -8.55
N ARG A 51 15.13 33.82 -9.60
CA ARG A 51 14.90 32.37 -9.44
C ARG A 51 16.13 31.67 -8.90
N ASN A 52 17.32 31.97 -9.41
CA ASN A 52 18.56 31.36 -8.92
C ASN A 52 18.81 31.70 -7.45
N LYS A 53 18.58 32.95 -7.04
CA LYS A 53 18.68 33.37 -5.64
C LYS A 53 17.70 32.62 -4.73
N GLN A 54 16.47 32.37 -5.19
CA GLN A 54 15.43 31.74 -4.39
C GLN A 54 15.48 30.20 -4.39
N TYR A 55 15.81 29.57 -5.52
CA TYR A 55 15.65 28.13 -5.75
C TYR A 55 16.95 27.41 -6.14
N GLY A 56 18.05 28.12 -6.40
CA GLY A 56 19.27 27.57 -7.03
C GLY A 56 19.91 26.38 -6.31
N THR A 57 19.66 26.20 -5.02
CA THR A 57 20.21 25.11 -4.19
C THR A 57 19.18 24.07 -3.77
N VAL A 58 17.91 24.19 -4.18
CA VAL A 58 16.81 23.32 -3.71
C VAL A 58 17.07 21.85 -4.06
N LEU A 59 17.44 21.56 -5.31
CA LEU A 59 17.69 20.18 -5.75
C LEU A 59 18.88 19.55 -5.01
N GLN A 60 19.97 20.32 -4.83
CA GLN A 60 21.15 19.86 -4.10
C GLN A 60 20.86 19.57 -2.62
N GLN A 61 20.03 20.42 -1.96
CA GLN A 61 19.65 20.19 -0.57
C GLN A 61 18.75 18.96 -0.41
N ILE A 62 17.86 18.72 -1.36
CA ILE A 62 17.03 17.51 -1.39
C ILE A 62 17.93 16.27 -1.57
N GLU A 63 18.88 16.30 -2.51
CA GLU A 63 19.83 15.22 -2.73
C GLU A 63 20.61 14.87 -1.45
N ALA A 64 21.20 15.86 -0.79
CA ALA A 64 21.95 15.65 0.45
C ALA A 64 21.12 14.99 1.57
N LEU A 65 19.84 15.38 1.72
CA LEU A 65 18.94 14.75 2.69
C LEU A 65 18.61 13.30 2.35
N TYR A 66 18.45 12.98 1.05
CA TYR A 66 18.22 11.61 0.61
C TYR A 66 19.48 10.73 0.73
N GLU A 67 20.68 11.28 0.54
CA GLU A 67 21.95 10.59 0.80
C GLU A 67 22.11 10.24 2.28
N GLU A 68 21.86 11.21 3.17
CA GLU A 68 21.92 11.01 4.62
C GLU A 68 20.93 9.92 5.08
N ARG A 69 19.67 10.00 4.60
CA ARG A 69 18.66 8.99 4.88
C ARG A 69 19.04 7.62 4.31
N GLY A 70 19.53 7.58 3.08
CA GLY A 70 19.92 6.37 2.37
C GLY A 70 21.02 5.59 3.09
N ALA A 71 21.94 6.29 3.79
CA ALA A 71 23.01 5.67 4.56
C ALA A 71 22.50 4.79 5.72
N GLN A 72 21.30 5.04 6.25
CA GLN A 72 20.70 4.30 7.37
C GLN A 72 19.53 3.39 6.98
N GLU A 73 19.01 3.53 5.75
CA GLU A 73 17.75 2.90 5.32
C GLU A 73 17.71 1.39 5.53
N SER A 74 18.78 0.66 5.18
CA SER A 74 18.80 -0.81 5.31
C SER A 74 18.65 -1.26 6.76
N ARG A 75 19.38 -0.62 7.67
CA ARG A 75 19.30 -0.86 9.12
C ARG A 75 17.91 -0.53 9.64
N ASP A 76 17.44 0.68 9.37
CA ASP A 76 16.19 1.20 9.87
C ASP A 76 14.97 0.40 9.37
N LEU A 77 15.02 -0.10 8.14
CA LEU A 77 14.05 -1.00 7.55
C LEU A 77 14.05 -2.37 8.26
N LEU A 78 15.21 -2.94 8.53
CA LEU A 78 15.32 -4.23 9.24
C LEU A 78 14.81 -4.13 10.68
N LEU A 79 15.14 -3.07 11.41
CA LEU A 79 14.63 -2.85 12.78
C LEU A 79 13.10 -2.74 12.78
N SER A 80 12.56 -1.92 11.87
CA SER A 80 11.11 -1.70 11.75
C SER A 80 10.37 -2.99 11.37
N ASN A 81 10.93 -3.78 10.44
CA ASN A 81 10.38 -5.06 10.03
C ASN A 81 10.49 -6.12 11.12
N PHE A 82 11.57 -6.13 11.90
CA PHE A 82 11.78 -7.06 13.01
C PHE A 82 10.69 -6.90 14.07
N ILE A 83 10.41 -5.67 14.50
CA ILE A 83 9.36 -5.38 15.48
C ILE A 83 7.96 -5.67 14.88
N SER A 84 7.66 -5.12 13.70
CA SER A 84 6.31 -5.19 13.12
C SER A 84 5.91 -6.59 12.62
N SER A 85 6.87 -7.46 12.33
CA SER A 85 6.63 -8.82 11.84
C SER A 85 6.18 -9.81 12.92
N SER A 86 6.38 -9.47 14.20
CA SER A 86 5.98 -10.25 15.36
C SER A 86 4.78 -9.62 16.06
N THR A 87 3.76 -10.43 16.34
CA THR A 87 2.60 -9.96 17.09
C THR A 87 2.98 -9.66 18.55
N LEU A 88 3.85 -10.46 19.15
CA LEU A 88 4.34 -10.26 20.51
C LEU A 88 5.09 -8.93 20.66
N LEU A 89 6.06 -8.68 19.78
CA LEU A 89 6.87 -7.46 19.84
C LEU A 89 6.02 -6.23 19.53
N ARG A 90 5.16 -6.28 18.51
CA ARG A 90 4.26 -5.18 18.18
C ARG A 90 3.33 -4.83 19.34
N ASN A 91 2.71 -5.83 19.95
CA ASN A 91 1.78 -5.61 21.07
C ASN A 91 2.51 -5.06 22.31
N ALA A 92 3.69 -5.58 22.62
CA ALA A 92 4.55 -5.07 23.68
C ALA A 92 4.97 -3.60 23.42
N THR A 93 5.35 -3.24 22.20
CA THR A 93 5.62 -1.84 21.81
C THR A 93 4.40 -0.95 21.98
N THR A 94 3.22 -1.40 21.56
CA THR A 94 1.98 -0.60 21.73
C THR A 94 1.67 -0.34 23.21
N ILE A 95 1.81 -1.34 24.08
CA ILE A 95 1.54 -1.20 25.51
C ILE A 95 2.60 -0.33 26.20
N PHE A 96 3.88 -0.53 25.87
CA PHE A 96 4.98 0.31 26.37
C PHE A 96 4.75 1.79 26.03
N ASN A 97 4.48 2.10 24.76
CA ASN A 97 4.19 3.47 24.32
C ASN A 97 2.89 4.02 24.93
N ALA A 98 1.87 3.18 25.17
CA ALA A 98 0.64 3.61 25.83
C ALA A 98 0.91 4.07 27.27
N ALA A 99 1.79 3.37 28.01
CA ALA A 99 2.20 3.80 29.35
C ALA A 99 3.02 5.10 29.31
N GLU A 100 3.96 5.24 28.36
CA GLU A 100 4.74 6.48 28.18
C GLU A 100 3.87 7.69 27.84
N ASN A 101 2.85 7.51 27.00
CA ASN A 101 1.97 8.61 26.60
C ASN A 101 0.91 8.92 27.66
N ARG A 102 0.48 7.97 28.49
CA ARG A 102 -0.56 8.20 29.51
C ARG A 102 -0.20 9.32 30.49
N VAL A 103 1.07 9.41 30.87
CA VAL A 103 1.55 10.43 31.83
C VAL A 103 1.64 11.83 31.23
N LYS A 104 1.53 11.97 29.91
CA LYS A 104 1.53 13.27 29.21
C LYS A 104 0.12 13.87 29.18
N PRO A 105 0.00 15.22 29.13
CA PRO A 105 -1.24 15.89 28.74
C PRO A 105 -1.77 15.32 27.42
N ASP A 106 -3.09 15.19 27.27
CA ASP A 106 -3.67 14.48 26.11
C ASP A 106 -3.24 15.07 24.76
N ILE A 107 -3.07 16.40 24.69
CA ILE A 107 -2.63 17.10 23.47
C ILE A 107 -1.18 16.81 23.07
N GLU A 108 -0.35 16.37 24.02
CA GLU A 108 1.07 16.03 23.81
C GLU A 108 1.28 14.53 23.55
N ARG A 109 0.22 13.72 23.60
CA ARG A 109 0.28 12.30 23.31
C ARG A 109 0.41 12.08 21.81
N GLU A 110 1.13 11.02 21.43
CA GLU A 110 1.04 10.53 20.06
C GLU A 110 -0.41 10.19 19.72
N SER A 111 -0.82 10.47 18.47
CA SER A 111 -2.21 10.38 18.02
C SER A 111 -2.89 9.06 18.41
N SER A 112 -2.20 7.93 18.31
CA SER A 112 -2.73 6.60 18.64
C SER A 112 -3.09 6.40 20.12
N TYR A 113 -2.53 7.19 21.03
CA TYR A 113 -2.73 7.09 22.48
C TYR A 113 -3.50 8.26 23.08
N MET A 114 -3.95 9.21 22.25
CA MET A 114 -4.90 10.24 22.68
C MET A 114 -6.23 9.61 23.13
N ALA A 115 -6.94 10.25 24.05
CA ALA A 115 -8.18 9.74 24.64
C ALA A 115 -9.24 9.37 23.59
N ARG A 116 -9.32 10.14 22.50
CA ARG A 116 -10.25 9.87 21.37
C ARG A 116 -9.90 8.65 20.54
N ASN A 117 -8.66 8.17 20.59
CA ASN A 117 -8.13 7.12 19.71
C ASN A 117 -7.75 5.82 20.45
N ILE A 118 -7.55 5.87 21.77
CA ILE A 118 -7.03 4.73 22.55
C ILE A 118 -7.90 3.47 22.42
N GLU A 119 -9.22 3.59 22.39
CA GLU A 119 -10.14 2.45 22.22
C GLU A 119 -9.97 1.77 20.86
N LYS A 120 -9.69 2.55 19.80
CA LYS A 120 -9.36 2.00 18.48
C LYS A 120 -8.03 1.25 18.52
N THR A 121 -7.05 1.78 19.22
CA THR A 121 -5.74 1.14 19.42
C THR A 121 -5.89 -0.19 20.18
N LYS A 122 -6.59 -0.20 21.33
CA LYS A 122 -6.90 -1.40 22.10
C LYS A 122 -7.56 -2.47 21.22
N ARG A 123 -8.62 -2.10 20.50
CA ARG A 123 -9.34 -3.01 19.58
C ARG A 123 -8.43 -3.59 18.50
N SER A 124 -7.58 -2.78 17.87
CA SER A 124 -6.63 -3.24 16.85
C SER A 124 -5.62 -4.24 17.44
N THR A 125 -5.13 -3.99 18.65
CA THR A 125 -4.22 -4.89 19.36
C THR A 125 -4.89 -6.24 19.67
N TYR A 126 -6.13 -6.26 20.15
CA TYR A 126 -6.86 -7.52 20.41
C TYR A 126 -7.13 -8.32 19.13
N LEU A 127 -7.48 -7.65 18.03
CA LEU A 127 -7.71 -8.32 16.75
C LEU A 127 -6.47 -9.01 16.19
N SER A 128 -5.27 -8.62 16.62
CA SER A 128 -4.02 -9.24 16.18
C SER A 128 -3.91 -10.72 16.57
N GLU A 129 -4.52 -11.14 17.68
CA GLU A 129 -4.53 -12.53 18.16
C GLU A 129 -5.14 -13.47 17.10
N LYS A 130 -6.17 -13.02 16.38
CA LYS A 130 -6.83 -13.83 15.33
C LYS A 130 -5.88 -14.24 14.21
N SER A 131 -4.86 -13.43 13.96
CA SER A 131 -3.84 -13.69 12.92
C SER A 131 -2.54 -14.25 13.49
N TYR A 132 -2.44 -14.44 14.81
CA TYR A 132 -1.25 -14.92 15.48
C TYR A 132 -0.98 -16.39 15.20
N TYR A 133 0.21 -16.68 14.66
CA TYR A 133 0.66 -18.02 14.33
C TYR A 133 2.18 -18.14 14.62
N PRO A 134 2.56 -18.63 15.82
CA PRO A 134 3.93 -18.61 16.32
C PRO A 134 4.96 -19.24 15.37
N GLN A 135 4.61 -20.35 14.73
CA GLN A 135 5.54 -21.10 13.87
C GLN A 135 6.01 -20.27 12.67
N ALA A 136 5.11 -19.52 12.04
CA ALA A 136 5.52 -18.64 10.93
C ALA A 136 6.28 -17.41 11.42
N GLU A 137 5.86 -16.81 12.54
CA GLU A 137 6.58 -15.65 13.09
C GLU A 137 8.00 -16.01 13.49
N LYS A 138 8.22 -17.20 14.06
CA LYS A 138 9.55 -17.71 14.40
C LYS A 138 10.49 -17.76 13.20
N GLU A 139 10.03 -18.32 12.07
CA GLU A 139 10.83 -18.38 10.84
C GLU A 139 11.08 -16.99 10.24
N ILE A 140 10.09 -16.10 10.29
CA ILE A 140 10.24 -14.72 9.80
C ILE A 140 11.26 -13.95 10.64
N LEU A 141 11.15 -14.01 11.97
CA LEU A 141 12.09 -13.35 12.88
C LEU A 141 13.50 -13.92 12.74
N LYS A 142 13.64 -15.24 12.61
CA LYS A 142 14.94 -15.89 12.33
C LYS A 142 15.55 -15.35 11.05
N ASN A 143 14.78 -15.25 9.97
CA ASN A 143 15.29 -14.69 8.71
C ASN A 143 15.70 -13.22 8.87
N LEU A 144 14.90 -12.40 9.56
CA LEU A 144 15.23 -11.00 9.82
C LEU A 144 16.48 -10.85 10.68
N LEU A 145 16.66 -11.69 11.71
CA LEU A 145 17.86 -11.72 12.53
C LEU A 145 19.10 -12.12 11.73
N ASN A 146 18.98 -13.05 10.79
CA ASN A 146 20.07 -13.39 9.87
C ASN A 146 20.44 -12.21 8.95
N GLU A 147 19.47 -11.42 8.48
CA GLU A 147 19.77 -10.21 7.70
C GLU A 147 20.38 -9.10 8.56
N ILE A 148 19.91 -8.95 9.80
CA ILE A 148 20.53 -8.05 10.79
C ILE A 148 21.98 -8.48 11.08
N ASP A 149 22.25 -9.79 11.13
CA ASP A 149 23.58 -10.34 11.31
C ASP A 149 24.51 -10.15 10.09
N LYS A 150 24.01 -9.64 8.97
CA LYS A 150 24.85 -9.24 7.83
C LYS A 150 25.17 -7.76 7.81
N LEU A 151 24.55 -6.96 8.68
CA LEU A 151 24.81 -5.52 8.72
C LEU A 151 26.27 -5.25 9.11
N PRO A 152 26.90 -4.21 8.52
CA PRO A 152 28.20 -3.71 8.97
C PRO A 152 28.21 -3.38 10.46
N ALA A 153 29.37 -3.51 11.12
CA ALA A 153 29.49 -3.31 12.57
C ALA A 153 28.95 -1.96 13.06
N ASN A 154 29.16 -0.89 12.29
CA ASN A 154 28.65 0.46 12.58
C ASN A 154 27.13 0.63 12.36
N GLN A 155 26.44 -0.38 11.82
CA GLN A 155 24.99 -0.41 11.61
C GLN A 155 24.29 -1.47 12.47
N ARG A 156 25.01 -2.21 13.32
CA ARG A 156 24.41 -3.19 14.23
C ARG A 156 23.53 -2.54 15.30
N PHE A 157 22.80 -3.38 16.03
CA PHE A 157 21.97 -2.96 17.15
C PHE A 157 22.49 -3.68 18.40
N GLU A 158 23.11 -2.93 19.31
CA GLU A 158 23.65 -3.50 20.56
C GLU A 158 22.62 -4.35 21.32
N PRO A 159 21.33 -3.93 21.47
CA PRO A 159 20.34 -4.77 22.13
C PRO A 159 20.08 -6.10 21.42
N ILE A 160 20.07 -6.12 20.08
CA ILE A 160 19.88 -7.38 19.33
C ILE A 160 21.11 -8.27 19.48
N ASP A 161 22.31 -7.69 19.40
CA ASP A 161 23.55 -8.44 19.57
C ASP A 161 23.63 -9.06 20.98
N THR A 162 23.32 -8.29 22.02
CA THR A 162 23.45 -8.69 23.43
C THR A 162 22.33 -9.60 23.92
N PHE A 163 21.07 -9.31 23.58
CA PHE A 163 19.93 -10.13 24.03
C PHE A 163 19.69 -11.36 23.16
N ILE A 164 20.12 -11.35 21.90
CA ILE A 164 19.75 -12.38 20.92
C ILE A 164 20.98 -13.08 20.35
N LEU A 165 21.82 -12.37 19.59
CA LEU A 165 22.86 -13.02 18.78
C LEU A 165 23.92 -13.72 19.64
N LYS A 166 24.43 -13.05 20.69
CA LYS A 166 25.41 -13.63 21.63
C LYS A 166 24.87 -14.79 22.47
N LYS A 167 23.54 -14.84 22.69
CA LYS A 167 22.87 -15.87 23.49
C LYS A 167 22.31 -17.02 22.65
N GLY A 168 22.34 -16.88 21.32
CA GLY A 168 21.78 -17.82 20.36
C GLY A 168 20.35 -17.48 19.95
N VAL A 169 20.14 -17.33 18.64
CA VAL A 169 18.85 -16.98 18.03
C VAL A 169 17.73 -17.96 18.43
N TYR A 170 17.98 -19.26 18.36
CA TYR A 170 16.96 -20.26 18.68
C TYR A 170 16.51 -20.21 20.14
N ALA A 171 17.46 -20.08 21.08
CA ALA A 171 17.17 -19.98 22.50
C ALA A 171 16.33 -18.74 22.83
N PHE A 172 16.67 -17.59 22.23
CA PHE A 172 15.87 -16.38 22.34
C PHE A 172 14.45 -16.57 21.79
N LEU A 173 14.32 -17.12 20.57
CA LEU A 173 13.01 -17.32 19.96
C LEU A 173 12.16 -18.30 20.79
N ASP A 174 12.73 -19.39 21.30
CA ASP A 174 12.03 -20.31 22.18
C ASP A 174 11.55 -19.61 23.44
N GLN A 175 12.40 -18.81 24.09
CA GLN A 175 12.01 -18.02 25.26
C GLN A 175 10.90 -17.02 24.94
N LEU A 176 11.02 -16.27 23.84
CA LEU A 176 10.06 -15.26 23.42
C LEU A 176 8.66 -15.88 23.23
N PHE A 177 8.56 -16.96 22.46
CA PHE A 177 7.28 -17.57 22.11
C PHE A 177 6.69 -18.46 23.20
N SER A 178 7.50 -18.99 24.12
CA SER A 178 7.00 -19.84 25.22
C SER A 178 6.62 -19.06 26.48
N LYS A 179 7.24 -17.90 26.73
CA LYS A 179 7.05 -17.15 27.99
C LYS A 179 6.32 -15.83 27.84
N SER A 180 6.25 -15.24 26.64
CA SER A 180 5.60 -13.94 26.48
C SER A 180 4.07 -14.06 26.55
N GLN A 181 3.44 -13.13 27.27
CA GLN A 181 1.99 -13.07 27.43
C GLN A 181 1.32 -12.10 26.43
N PHE A 182 2.10 -11.39 25.61
CA PHE A 182 1.61 -10.36 24.67
C PHE A 182 0.81 -10.89 23.46
N SER A 183 0.51 -12.18 23.41
CA SER A 183 -0.46 -12.75 22.47
C SER A 183 -1.84 -12.99 23.10
N ASP A 184 -1.98 -12.91 24.42
CA ASP A 184 -3.22 -13.20 25.14
C ASP A 184 -4.08 -11.94 25.30
N SER A 185 -5.28 -11.92 24.73
CA SER A 185 -6.14 -10.73 24.78
C SER A 185 -6.54 -10.31 26.20
N LYS A 186 -6.65 -11.24 27.16
CA LYS A 186 -6.99 -10.89 28.55
C LYS A 186 -5.83 -10.15 29.20
N PHE A 187 -4.61 -10.69 29.09
CA PHE A 187 -3.40 -10.04 29.58
C PHE A 187 -3.17 -8.68 28.89
N LEU A 188 -3.39 -8.59 27.58
CA LEU A 188 -3.29 -7.32 26.86
C LEU A 188 -4.26 -6.27 27.43
N GLY A 189 -5.48 -6.67 27.82
CA GLY A 189 -6.45 -5.80 28.49
C GLY A 189 -5.90 -5.23 29.81
N GLU A 190 -5.38 -6.11 30.66
CA GLU A 190 -4.79 -5.71 31.95
C GLU A 190 -3.53 -4.84 31.77
N ALA A 191 -2.65 -5.23 30.86
CA ALA A 191 -1.38 -4.56 30.59
C ALA A 191 -1.58 -3.15 30.00
N PHE A 192 -2.66 -2.92 29.26
CA PHE A 192 -3.01 -1.59 28.78
C PHE A 192 -3.26 -0.60 29.92
N ASP A 193 -3.68 -1.02 31.10
CA ASP A 193 -3.98 -0.12 32.22
C ASP A 193 -2.82 -0.02 33.23
N MET A 194 -1.75 -0.79 33.03
CA MET A 194 -0.53 -0.71 33.84
C MET A 194 0.26 0.58 33.57
N ASP A 195 0.87 1.11 34.62
CA ASP A 195 1.87 2.18 34.53
C ASP A 195 3.25 1.61 34.19
N MET A 196 4.19 2.51 33.89
CA MET A 196 5.56 2.12 33.50
C MET A 196 6.28 1.31 34.56
N GLU A 197 6.07 1.61 35.84
CA GLU A 197 6.74 0.91 36.94
C GLU A 197 6.24 -0.54 37.03
N LYS A 198 4.92 -0.76 36.98
CA LYS A 198 4.33 -2.11 36.90
C LYS A 198 4.80 -2.86 35.67
N LEU A 199 4.83 -2.22 34.50
CA LEU A 199 5.31 -2.86 33.27
C LEU A 199 6.76 -3.34 33.41
N LYS A 200 7.66 -2.54 33.98
CA LYS A 200 9.07 -2.93 34.21
C LYS A 200 9.21 -4.15 35.12
N THR A 201 8.26 -4.41 36.01
CA THR A 201 8.28 -5.63 36.86
C THR A 201 7.89 -6.89 36.10
N LEU A 202 7.20 -6.77 34.97
CA LEU A 202 6.86 -7.90 34.12
C LEU A 202 8.16 -8.37 33.45
N SER A 203 8.74 -9.45 33.96
CA SER A 203 9.92 -10.11 33.37
C SER A 203 9.59 -10.83 32.04
N ASP A 204 8.74 -10.23 31.20
CA ASP A 204 8.32 -10.74 29.91
C ASP A 204 9.43 -10.50 28.87
N PRO A 205 9.84 -11.53 28.11
CA PRO A 205 10.93 -11.41 27.15
C PRO A 205 10.63 -10.44 25.99
N ALA A 206 9.36 -10.30 25.57
CA ALA A 206 9.00 -9.35 24.52
C ALA A 206 9.13 -7.91 25.01
N LEU A 207 8.59 -7.62 26.20
CA LEU A 207 8.66 -6.27 26.79
C LEU A 207 10.10 -5.87 27.11
N THR A 208 10.89 -6.79 27.67
CA THR A 208 12.31 -6.55 27.97
C THR A 208 13.08 -6.14 26.72
N LEU A 209 12.87 -6.86 25.60
CA LEU A 209 13.51 -6.53 24.34
C LEU A 209 12.99 -5.20 23.78
N VAL A 210 11.68 -4.95 23.82
CA VAL A 210 11.09 -3.69 23.35
C VAL A 210 11.67 -2.50 24.10
N MET A 211 11.78 -2.57 25.43
CA MET A 211 12.39 -1.52 26.25
C MET A 211 13.86 -1.27 25.85
N ALA A 212 14.62 -2.33 25.58
CA ALA A 212 16.00 -2.21 25.15
C ALA A 212 16.15 -1.62 23.72
N LEU A 213 15.18 -1.88 22.84
CA LEU A 213 15.13 -1.33 21.48
C LEU A 213 14.56 0.09 21.40
N ASP A 214 13.86 0.55 22.44
CA ASP A 214 13.14 1.82 22.42
C ASP A 214 14.03 3.05 22.14
N PRO A 215 15.23 3.18 22.72
CA PRO A 215 16.13 4.30 22.37
C PRO A 215 16.49 4.34 20.89
N LEU A 216 16.67 3.18 20.25
CA LEU A 216 16.97 3.08 18.82
C LEU A 216 15.77 3.48 17.96
N ARG A 217 14.57 3.12 18.39
CA ARG A 217 13.31 3.52 17.74
C ARG A 217 13.11 5.04 17.83
N LYS A 218 13.31 5.64 19.02
CA LYS A 218 13.18 7.07 19.24
C LYS A 218 14.23 7.89 18.50
N ASP A 219 15.47 7.40 18.41
CA ASP A 219 16.50 8.03 17.58
C ASP A 219 16.09 8.06 16.10
N LYS A 220 15.59 6.93 15.58
CA LYS A 220 15.05 6.86 14.22
C LYS A 220 13.88 7.83 14.00
N GLU A 221 12.90 7.83 14.90
CA GLU A 221 11.74 8.73 14.80
C GLU A 221 12.16 10.20 14.79
N LYS A 222 13.10 10.57 15.66
CA LYS A 222 13.66 11.93 15.68
C LYS A 222 14.35 12.31 14.37
N ARG A 223 15.17 11.41 13.80
CA ARG A 223 15.81 11.62 12.50
C ARG A 223 14.79 11.77 11.38
N ASP A 224 13.79 10.90 11.35
CA ASP A 224 12.70 10.97 10.36
C ASP A 224 11.92 12.28 10.45
N ASP A 225 11.62 12.77 11.66
CA ASP A 225 10.92 14.04 11.89
C ASP A 225 11.76 15.23 11.43
N GLN A 226 13.07 15.22 11.72
CA GLN A 226 14.01 16.25 11.27
C GLN A 226 14.12 16.28 9.74
N HIS A 227 14.32 15.12 9.11
CA HIS A 227 14.36 14.99 7.65
C HIS A 227 13.04 15.41 7.02
N SER A 228 11.89 14.99 7.57
CA SER A 228 10.58 15.38 7.06
C SER A 228 10.34 16.88 7.17
N GLY A 229 10.74 17.51 8.28
CA GLY A 229 10.62 18.95 8.46
C GLY A 229 11.43 19.74 7.42
N ALA A 230 12.67 19.32 7.18
CA ALA A 230 13.53 19.93 6.17
C ALA A 230 13.01 19.71 4.73
N LEU A 231 12.64 18.46 4.40
CA LEU A 231 12.09 18.12 3.08
C LEU A 231 10.77 18.82 2.80
N ASN A 232 9.89 19.02 3.78
CA ASN A 232 8.61 19.70 3.58
C ASN A 232 8.79 21.13 3.04
N LYS A 233 9.74 21.88 3.60
CA LYS A 233 10.08 23.23 3.12
C LYS A 233 10.64 23.18 1.69
N LEU A 234 11.57 22.27 1.42
CA LEU A 234 12.21 22.13 0.12
C LEU A 234 11.24 21.66 -0.96
N HIS A 235 10.34 20.73 -0.64
CA HIS A 235 9.30 20.27 -1.55
C HIS A 235 8.29 21.36 -1.88
N ALA A 236 7.95 22.25 -0.94
CA ALA A 236 7.12 23.41 -1.24
C ALA A 236 7.80 24.31 -2.29
N GLN A 237 9.09 24.63 -2.08
CA GLN A 237 9.88 25.41 -3.04
C GLN A 237 10.00 24.71 -4.40
N LEU A 238 10.25 23.40 -4.40
CA LEU A 238 10.34 22.58 -5.62
C LEU A 238 9.01 22.57 -6.38
N ILE A 239 7.88 22.49 -5.68
CA ILE A 239 6.56 22.54 -6.29
C ILE A 239 6.31 23.91 -6.93
N ASP A 240 6.67 25.01 -6.26
CA ASP A 240 6.45 26.35 -6.79
C ASP A 240 7.26 26.60 -8.07
N ILE A 241 8.56 26.25 -8.08
CA ILE A 241 9.36 26.37 -9.31
C ILE A 241 8.91 25.40 -10.41
N LYS A 242 8.41 24.21 -10.06
CA LYS A 242 7.81 23.28 -11.05
C LYS A 242 6.54 23.84 -11.67
N LYS A 243 5.69 24.56 -10.91
CA LYS A 243 4.51 25.24 -11.48
C LYS A 243 4.93 26.29 -12.51
N GLU A 244 5.96 27.07 -12.22
CA GLU A 244 6.50 28.05 -13.17
C GLU A 244 7.07 27.35 -14.42
N PHE A 245 7.88 26.31 -14.24
CA PHE A 245 8.55 25.60 -15.33
C PHE A 245 7.57 24.86 -16.25
N TYR A 246 6.62 24.12 -15.68
CA TYR A 246 5.64 23.34 -16.47
C TYR A 246 4.42 24.17 -16.89
N SER A 247 4.19 25.33 -16.26
CA SER A 247 3.06 26.22 -16.54
C SER A 247 1.72 25.44 -16.58
N ASN A 248 0.97 25.56 -17.67
CA ASN A 248 -0.32 24.89 -17.88
C ASN A 248 -0.25 23.34 -17.94
N LYS A 249 0.94 22.75 -17.94
CA LYS A 249 1.13 21.28 -17.90
C LYS A 249 1.34 20.77 -16.47
N PHE A 250 1.46 21.63 -15.47
CA PHE A 250 1.66 21.20 -14.09
C PHE A 250 0.39 20.54 -13.54
N ILE A 251 0.53 19.29 -13.08
CA ILE A 251 -0.52 18.55 -12.37
C ILE A 251 0.03 18.21 -10.98
N PRO A 252 -0.64 18.60 -9.89
CA PRO A 252 -0.18 18.26 -8.54
C PRO A 252 -0.35 16.76 -8.27
N ASP A 253 0.60 16.18 -7.53
CA ASP A 253 0.54 14.77 -7.13
C ASP A 253 -0.73 14.45 -6.34
N ALA A 254 -1.19 13.20 -6.43
CA ALA A 254 -2.36 12.72 -5.69
C ALA A 254 -2.09 12.75 -4.16
N ASN A 255 -3.03 13.28 -3.40
CA ASN A 255 -2.92 13.42 -1.93
C ASN A 255 -4.22 13.05 -1.20
N SER A 256 -4.92 12.01 -1.69
CA SER A 256 -6.22 11.55 -1.16
C SER A 256 -7.35 12.59 -1.23
N THR A 257 -7.25 13.55 -2.15
CA THR A 257 -8.31 14.51 -2.47
C THR A 257 -9.02 14.11 -3.76
N PHE A 258 -10.21 14.69 -3.98
CA PHE A 258 -10.97 14.48 -5.21
C PHE A 258 -10.17 14.98 -6.44
N ARG A 259 -10.12 14.17 -7.50
CA ARG A 259 -9.48 14.48 -8.79
C ARG A 259 -10.36 14.01 -9.93
N LEU A 260 -10.20 14.63 -11.10
CA LEU A 260 -10.83 14.22 -12.34
C LEU A 260 -9.77 13.88 -13.38
N THR A 261 -9.98 12.77 -14.08
CA THR A 261 -9.21 12.35 -15.25
C THR A 261 -10.20 11.94 -16.34
N TYR A 262 -9.85 12.17 -17.60
CA TYR A 262 -10.70 11.87 -18.74
C TYR A 262 -9.89 11.20 -19.86
N GLY A 263 -10.59 10.48 -20.73
CA GLY A 263 -9.97 9.70 -21.80
C GLY A 263 -11.00 8.86 -22.54
N TYR A 264 -10.55 7.78 -23.16
CA TYR A 264 -11.32 6.94 -24.05
C TYR A 264 -11.23 5.46 -23.64
N ILE A 265 -12.29 4.70 -23.92
CA ILE A 265 -12.25 3.23 -23.88
C ILE A 265 -11.39 2.76 -25.05
N ARG A 266 -10.24 2.14 -24.78
CA ARG A 266 -9.31 1.71 -25.83
C ARG A 266 -8.27 0.70 -25.33
N GLY A 267 -7.87 -0.17 -26.25
CA GLY A 267 -6.86 -1.20 -26.02
C GLY A 267 -5.44 -0.65 -25.96
N TYR A 268 -4.46 -1.55 -25.89
CA TYR A 268 -3.03 -1.21 -25.95
C TYR A 268 -2.20 -2.41 -26.41
N HIS A 269 -0.93 -2.14 -26.76
CA HIS A 269 0.03 -3.15 -27.16
C HIS A 269 1.02 -3.39 -26.02
N PRO A 270 0.87 -4.45 -25.19
CA PRO A 270 1.82 -4.73 -24.12
C PRO A 270 3.19 -5.18 -24.65
N LYS A 271 3.22 -5.75 -25.87
CA LYS A 271 4.39 -6.28 -26.56
C LYS A 271 4.20 -6.16 -28.07
N ASP A 272 5.28 -6.33 -28.81
CA ASP A 272 5.25 -6.45 -30.27
C ASP A 272 4.25 -7.53 -30.73
N ALA A 273 3.52 -7.23 -31.81
CA ALA A 273 2.47 -8.07 -32.41
C ALA A 273 1.33 -8.55 -31.48
N VAL A 274 1.21 -8.01 -30.25
CA VAL A 274 0.13 -8.36 -29.31
C VAL A 274 -0.75 -7.14 -29.08
N TYR A 275 -2.06 -7.28 -29.29
CA TYR A 275 -3.05 -6.25 -28.98
C TYR A 275 -4.06 -6.73 -27.94
N ASN A 276 -4.13 -6.00 -26.82
CA ASN A 276 -5.17 -6.19 -25.82
C ASN A 276 -6.39 -5.34 -26.19
N SER A 277 -7.47 -5.99 -26.62
CA SER A 277 -8.75 -5.34 -26.93
C SER A 277 -9.34 -4.62 -25.70
N PRO A 278 -10.02 -3.47 -25.87
CA PRO A 278 -10.55 -2.71 -24.74
C PRO A 278 -11.67 -3.37 -23.97
N ILE A 279 -12.39 -4.32 -24.55
CA ILE A 279 -13.60 -4.87 -23.93
C ILE A 279 -13.51 -6.39 -23.89
N THR A 280 -13.65 -6.95 -22.70
CA THR A 280 -13.79 -8.39 -22.48
C THR A 280 -15.26 -8.79 -22.43
N THR A 281 -15.55 -10.07 -22.65
CA THR A 281 -16.92 -10.62 -22.73
C THR A 281 -17.09 -11.79 -21.77
N PHE A 282 -18.33 -12.17 -21.47
CA PHE A 282 -18.61 -13.30 -20.58
C PHE A 282 -18.09 -14.63 -21.15
N ARG A 283 -18.05 -14.79 -22.48
CA ARG A 283 -17.32 -15.89 -23.15
C ARG A 283 -15.91 -16.08 -22.59
N GLY A 284 -15.16 -14.99 -22.38
CA GLY A 284 -13.81 -15.05 -21.84
C GLY A 284 -13.76 -15.51 -20.36
N VAL A 285 -14.84 -15.33 -19.60
CA VAL A 285 -14.99 -15.91 -18.25
C VAL A 285 -15.19 -17.43 -18.37
N VAL A 286 -16.02 -17.88 -19.29
CA VAL A 286 -16.27 -19.30 -19.57
C VAL A 286 -14.99 -20.00 -20.03
N GLU A 287 -14.27 -19.43 -21.00
CA GLU A 287 -12.98 -19.94 -21.51
C GLU A 287 -11.92 -20.14 -20.41
N LYS A 288 -11.94 -19.28 -19.37
CA LYS A 288 -11.01 -19.37 -18.24
C LYS A 288 -11.46 -20.32 -17.14
N THR A 289 -12.72 -20.74 -17.14
CA THR A 289 -13.29 -21.59 -16.08
C THR A 289 -12.69 -23.00 -16.17
N ASN A 290 -11.98 -23.42 -15.12
CA ASN A 290 -11.28 -24.72 -15.12
C ASN A 290 -11.49 -25.54 -13.83
N GLY A 291 -12.37 -25.08 -12.92
CA GLY A 291 -12.69 -25.78 -11.68
C GLY A 291 -11.60 -25.69 -10.59
N LYS A 292 -10.49 -24.97 -10.84
CA LYS A 292 -9.41 -24.77 -9.87
C LYS A 292 -9.35 -23.30 -9.46
N ALA A 293 -9.28 -23.04 -8.15
CA ALA A 293 -9.19 -21.67 -7.65
C ALA A 293 -7.96 -20.94 -8.26
N PRO A 294 -8.10 -19.66 -8.68
CA PRO A 294 -9.28 -18.79 -8.53
C PRO A 294 -10.32 -18.87 -9.67
N PHE A 295 -10.17 -19.78 -10.64
CA PHE A 295 -10.99 -19.86 -11.85
C PHE A 295 -12.18 -20.83 -11.71
N ILE A 296 -12.98 -20.62 -10.67
CA ILE A 296 -14.21 -21.37 -10.40
C ILE A 296 -15.40 -20.43 -10.61
N THR A 297 -16.09 -20.60 -11.75
CA THR A 297 -17.31 -19.83 -12.05
C THR A 297 -18.54 -20.58 -11.50
N PRO A 298 -19.47 -19.90 -10.81
CA PRO A 298 -20.70 -20.51 -10.32
C PRO A 298 -21.49 -21.23 -11.44
N PRO A 299 -21.98 -22.47 -11.22
CA PRO A 299 -22.73 -23.22 -12.24
C PRO A 299 -23.93 -22.44 -12.81
N ALA A 300 -24.70 -21.76 -11.97
CA ALA A 300 -25.86 -20.98 -12.42
C ALA A 300 -25.48 -19.84 -13.38
N LEU A 301 -24.31 -19.20 -13.24
CA LEU A 301 -23.82 -18.23 -14.22
C LEU A 301 -23.49 -18.87 -15.57
N LEU A 302 -22.93 -20.09 -15.56
CA LEU A 302 -22.65 -20.83 -16.78
C LEU A 302 -23.95 -21.24 -17.49
N ASP A 303 -24.99 -21.60 -16.73
CA ASP A 303 -26.28 -21.98 -17.29
C ASP A 303 -26.99 -20.78 -17.93
N LEU A 304 -26.93 -19.59 -17.32
CA LEU A 304 -27.41 -18.34 -17.96
C LEU A 304 -26.74 -18.10 -19.31
N TYR A 305 -25.42 -18.33 -19.40
CA TYR A 305 -24.69 -18.18 -20.65
C TYR A 305 -25.04 -19.23 -21.71
N LYS A 306 -25.22 -20.50 -21.33
CA LYS A 306 -25.69 -21.57 -22.22
C LYS A 306 -27.07 -21.26 -22.79
N GLN A 307 -27.96 -20.75 -21.95
CA GLN A 307 -29.33 -20.36 -22.31
C GLN A 307 -29.40 -19.04 -23.08
N LYS A 308 -28.27 -18.31 -23.22
CA LYS A 308 -28.23 -16.95 -23.80
C LYS A 308 -29.18 -15.97 -23.09
N ASN A 309 -29.40 -16.16 -21.79
CA ASN A 309 -30.25 -15.31 -20.97
C ASN A 309 -29.52 -14.01 -20.59
N PHE A 310 -29.30 -13.16 -21.59
CA PHE A 310 -28.57 -11.90 -21.47
C PHE A 310 -29.51 -10.70 -21.21
N GLY A 311 -30.75 -10.78 -21.68
CA GLY A 311 -31.71 -9.67 -21.62
C GLY A 311 -31.19 -8.40 -22.29
N GLN A 312 -31.60 -7.24 -21.77
CA GLN A 312 -31.17 -5.91 -22.24
C GLN A 312 -29.66 -5.63 -22.15
N PHE A 313 -28.89 -6.48 -21.46
CA PHE A 313 -27.44 -6.28 -21.26
C PHE A 313 -26.58 -6.84 -22.40
N PHE A 314 -27.21 -7.53 -23.37
CA PHE A 314 -26.55 -8.04 -24.56
C PHE A 314 -25.98 -6.90 -25.41
N ASN A 315 -24.71 -7.00 -25.78
CA ASN A 315 -24.09 -6.08 -26.74
C ASN A 315 -24.11 -6.71 -28.15
N PRO A 316 -24.80 -6.12 -29.13
CA PRO A 316 -24.94 -6.70 -30.47
C PRO A 316 -23.63 -6.74 -31.26
N VAL A 317 -22.70 -5.82 -31.01
CA VAL A 317 -21.39 -5.78 -31.67
C VAL A 317 -20.48 -6.88 -31.13
N LEU A 318 -20.47 -7.05 -29.80
CA LEU A 318 -19.66 -8.09 -29.15
C LEU A 318 -20.31 -9.48 -29.21
N LYS A 319 -21.61 -9.53 -29.51
CA LYS A 319 -22.47 -10.72 -29.45
C LYS A 319 -22.42 -11.42 -28.09
N ASP A 320 -22.29 -10.65 -27.02
CA ASP A 320 -22.17 -11.15 -25.64
C ASP A 320 -22.44 -10.03 -24.61
N VAL A 321 -22.47 -10.39 -23.33
CA VAL A 321 -22.43 -9.43 -22.22
C VAL A 321 -20.97 -8.95 -22.05
N PRO A 322 -20.70 -7.63 -22.15
CA PRO A 322 -19.38 -7.07 -21.86
C PRO A 322 -19.09 -7.18 -20.37
N VAL A 323 -17.85 -7.47 -19.99
CA VAL A 323 -17.45 -7.75 -18.60
C VAL A 323 -16.58 -6.64 -18.02
N ALA A 324 -15.39 -6.44 -18.60
CA ALA A 324 -14.43 -5.45 -18.13
C ALA A 324 -13.88 -4.61 -19.29
N LEU A 325 -13.48 -3.38 -18.95
CA LEU A 325 -13.10 -2.31 -19.84
C LEU A 325 -11.65 -1.88 -19.59
N LEU A 326 -10.89 -1.64 -20.66
CA LEU A 326 -9.65 -0.87 -20.65
C LEU A 326 -9.90 0.55 -21.15
N TYR A 327 -9.31 1.51 -20.46
CA TYR A 327 -9.42 2.92 -20.78
C TYR A 327 -8.16 3.68 -20.33
N ASN A 328 -7.80 4.76 -21.02
CA ASN A 328 -6.51 5.46 -20.82
C ASN A 328 -6.57 6.63 -19.83
N THR A 329 -7.45 6.59 -18.84
CA THR A 329 -7.39 7.59 -17.77
C THR A 329 -6.25 7.28 -16.81
N ASP A 330 -5.82 8.29 -16.06
CA ASP A 330 -4.75 8.16 -15.08
C ASP A 330 -5.30 7.84 -13.68
N THR A 331 -5.14 6.58 -13.26
CA THR A 331 -5.58 6.11 -11.94
C THR A 331 -4.43 5.50 -11.14
N THR A 332 -4.51 5.69 -9.82
CA THR A 332 -3.62 5.08 -8.84
C THR A 332 -4.38 4.53 -7.63
N GLY A 333 -3.67 3.96 -6.65
CA GLY A 333 -4.23 3.51 -5.38
C GLY A 333 -5.10 4.60 -4.75
N GLY A 334 -6.30 4.21 -4.33
CA GLY A 334 -7.35 5.14 -3.89
C GLY A 334 -8.48 5.33 -4.91
N ASN A 335 -8.28 5.01 -6.19
CA ASN A 335 -9.32 5.10 -7.22
C ASN A 335 -10.20 3.83 -7.37
N SER A 336 -9.96 2.78 -6.56
CA SER A 336 -10.82 1.60 -6.60
C SER A 336 -12.23 1.98 -6.15
N GLY A 337 -13.24 1.65 -6.95
CA GLY A 337 -14.63 2.06 -6.75
C GLY A 337 -15.03 3.36 -7.44
N SER A 338 -14.10 4.08 -8.09
CA SER A 338 -14.43 5.32 -8.80
C SER A 338 -15.40 5.07 -9.97
N PRO A 339 -16.46 5.90 -10.12
CA PRO A 339 -17.39 5.78 -11.24
C PRO A 339 -16.74 6.22 -12.56
N LEU A 340 -16.94 5.44 -13.62
CA LEU A 340 -16.67 5.88 -14.99
C LEU A 340 -17.93 6.52 -15.55
N LEU A 341 -17.81 7.75 -16.00
CA LEU A 341 -18.91 8.51 -16.59
C LEU A 341 -18.68 8.67 -18.09
N ASN A 342 -19.74 8.51 -18.89
CA ASN A 342 -19.70 8.85 -20.31
C ASN A 342 -19.78 10.38 -20.53
N SER A 343 -19.78 10.82 -21.80
CA SER A 343 -19.87 12.24 -22.17
C SER A 343 -21.15 12.95 -21.72
N LYS A 344 -22.15 12.21 -21.24
CA LYS A 344 -23.41 12.73 -20.67
C LYS A 344 -23.45 12.65 -19.14
N GLY A 345 -22.35 12.26 -18.49
CA GLY A 345 -22.30 12.10 -17.04
C GLY A 345 -22.99 10.83 -16.51
N GLN A 346 -23.30 9.86 -17.38
CA GLN A 346 -23.97 8.62 -16.98
C GLN A 346 -22.95 7.53 -16.65
N LEU A 347 -23.22 6.74 -15.61
CA LEU A 347 -22.37 5.63 -15.18
C LEU A 347 -22.27 4.56 -16.27
N VAL A 348 -21.05 4.22 -16.69
CA VAL A 348 -20.77 3.15 -17.67
C VAL A 348 -19.87 2.05 -17.13
N GLY A 349 -19.28 2.26 -15.95
CA GLY A 349 -18.49 1.24 -15.28
C GLY A 349 -17.94 1.70 -13.94
N VAL A 350 -17.24 0.81 -13.25
CA VAL A 350 -16.62 1.08 -11.95
C VAL A 350 -15.17 0.64 -11.99
N ASN A 351 -14.24 1.56 -11.74
CA ASN A 351 -12.80 1.26 -11.72
C ASN A 351 -12.49 0.26 -10.60
N PHE A 352 -11.68 -0.76 -10.86
CA PHE A 352 -11.25 -1.70 -9.81
C PHE A 352 -9.76 -2.02 -9.83
N ASP A 353 -9.06 -1.84 -10.96
CA ASP A 353 -7.62 -2.13 -11.06
C ASP A 353 -6.97 -1.35 -12.21
N ARG A 354 -5.70 -1.63 -12.49
CA ARG A 354 -4.93 -1.11 -13.62
C ARG A 354 -4.13 -2.22 -14.28
N ALA A 355 -3.84 -2.05 -15.57
CA ALA A 355 -2.99 -2.98 -16.30
C ALA A 355 -1.62 -3.11 -15.63
N TRP A 356 -0.97 -4.27 -15.80
CA TRP A 356 0.33 -4.52 -15.19
C TRP A 356 1.39 -3.48 -15.58
N GLU A 357 1.43 -3.13 -16.86
CA GLU A 357 2.32 -2.09 -17.39
C GLU A 357 2.02 -0.71 -16.80
N ALA A 358 0.80 -0.45 -16.32
CA ALA A 358 0.38 0.81 -15.70
C ALA A 358 0.73 0.90 -14.20
N THR A 359 1.35 -0.13 -13.61
CA THR A 359 1.82 -0.06 -12.20
C THR A 359 2.87 1.02 -11.96
N ILE A 360 3.51 1.51 -13.02
CA ILE A 360 4.47 2.62 -12.99
C ILE A 360 3.81 4.01 -12.99
N ASN A 361 2.48 4.12 -13.17
CA ASN A 361 1.79 5.41 -13.27
C ASN A 361 2.04 6.32 -12.06
N ASP A 362 2.34 5.75 -10.89
CA ASP A 362 2.74 6.49 -9.68
C ASP A 362 4.00 7.35 -9.90
N PHE A 363 4.78 7.05 -10.95
CA PHE A 363 6.00 7.77 -11.32
C PHE A 363 5.99 8.28 -12.75
N ALA A 364 5.33 7.60 -13.69
CA ALA A 364 5.26 8.00 -15.10
C ALA A 364 4.05 7.37 -15.79
N TRP A 365 3.15 8.22 -16.25
CA TRP A 365 2.04 7.82 -17.11
C TRP A 365 2.45 7.86 -18.59
N SER A 366 1.93 6.94 -19.39
CA SER A 366 2.16 6.89 -20.84
C SER A 366 0.92 6.47 -21.61
N GLU A 367 0.66 7.18 -22.69
CA GLU A 367 -0.44 6.89 -23.60
C GLU A 367 -0.34 5.50 -24.24
N ASP A 368 0.87 4.95 -24.40
CA ASP A 368 1.12 3.70 -25.12
C ASP A 368 0.70 2.46 -24.32
N TYR A 369 0.84 2.49 -22.99
CA TYR A 369 0.62 1.31 -22.14
C TYR A 369 -0.24 1.55 -20.91
N SER A 370 -0.44 2.80 -20.45
CA SER A 370 -1.19 3.06 -19.23
C SER A 370 -2.68 2.84 -19.48
N ARG A 371 -3.23 1.77 -18.90
CA ARG A 371 -4.67 1.47 -18.92
C ARG A 371 -5.19 1.22 -17.52
N SER A 372 -6.27 1.90 -17.18
CA SER A 372 -7.11 1.59 -16.03
C SER A 372 -8.08 0.47 -16.42
N ILE A 373 -8.55 -0.30 -15.43
CA ILE A 373 -9.45 -1.44 -15.61
C ILE A 373 -10.72 -1.21 -14.79
N ALA A 374 -11.86 -1.19 -15.48
CA ALA A 374 -13.17 -1.05 -14.89
C ALA A 374 -14.04 -2.26 -15.20
N VAL A 375 -15.00 -2.56 -14.34
CA VAL A 375 -16.10 -3.48 -14.66
C VAL A 375 -17.17 -2.69 -15.42
N ASP A 376 -17.67 -3.24 -16.52
CA ASP A 376 -18.75 -2.63 -17.32
C ASP A 376 -20.05 -2.66 -16.50
N ILE A 377 -20.78 -1.55 -16.46
CA ILE A 377 -22.00 -1.47 -15.64
C ILE A 377 -23.06 -2.47 -16.08
N ARG A 378 -23.10 -2.84 -17.37
CA ARG A 378 -24.01 -3.87 -17.89
C ARG A 378 -23.73 -5.23 -17.29
N TYR A 379 -22.47 -5.56 -17.01
CA TYR A 379 -22.12 -6.81 -16.33
C TYR A 379 -22.61 -6.82 -14.89
N VAL A 380 -22.41 -5.71 -14.17
CA VAL A 380 -22.87 -5.55 -12.79
C VAL A 380 -24.38 -5.72 -12.71
N LEU A 381 -25.12 -5.05 -13.60
CA LEU A 381 -26.58 -5.15 -13.66
C LEU A 381 -27.04 -6.55 -14.11
N TRP A 382 -26.39 -7.18 -15.09
CA TRP A 382 -26.72 -8.55 -15.52
C TRP A 382 -26.54 -9.58 -14.39
N VAL A 383 -25.43 -9.52 -13.66
CA VAL A 383 -25.21 -10.39 -12.48
C VAL A 383 -26.24 -10.09 -11.39
N THR A 384 -26.51 -8.81 -11.11
CA THR A 384 -27.50 -8.39 -10.09
C THR A 384 -28.89 -8.92 -10.43
N GLN A 385 -29.33 -8.79 -11.69
CA GLN A 385 -30.64 -9.22 -12.13
C GLN A 385 -30.73 -10.74 -12.32
N LYS A 386 -29.92 -11.30 -13.23
CA LYS A 386 -30.09 -12.67 -13.74
C LYS A 386 -29.50 -13.72 -12.82
N PHE A 387 -28.44 -13.40 -12.07
CA PHE A 387 -27.81 -14.35 -11.15
C PHE A 387 -28.31 -14.18 -9.71
N SER A 388 -28.40 -12.95 -9.21
CA SER A 388 -28.81 -12.70 -7.83
C SER A 388 -30.34 -12.54 -7.65
N GLY A 389 -31.11 -12.36 -8.72
CA GLY A 389 -32.56 -12.14 -8.65
C GLY A 389 -32.95 -10.81 -8.00
N ALA A 390 -32.06 -9.82 -7.99
CA ALA A 390 -32.23 -8.57 -7.28
C ALA A 390 -32.85 -7.48 -8.15
N ASP A 391 -34.01 -7.77 -8.76
CA ASP A 391 -34.76 -6.82 -9.61
C ASP A 391 -35.09 -5.51 -8.88
N TYR A 392 -35.34 -5.58 -7.57
CA TYR A 392 -35.65 -4.42 -6.73
C TYR A 392 -34.56 -3.33 -6.76
N LEU A 393 -33.28 -3.72 -6.90
CA LEU A 393 -32.18 -2.75 -7.02
C LEU A 393 -32.19 -2.04 -8.39
N LEU A 394 -32.58 -2.75 -9.46
CA LEU A 394 -32.72 -2.13 -10.77
C LEU A 394 -33.87 -1.13 -10.77
N THR A 395 -34.99 -1.49 -10.13
CA THR A 395 -36.13 -0.58 -9.93
C THR A 395 -35.72 0.66 -9.12
N GLU A 396 -34.99 0.49 -8.02
CA GLU A 396 -34.47 1.61 -7.22
C GLU A 396 -33.57 2.55 -8.05
N MET A 397 -32.75 1.98 -8.94
CA MET A 397 -31.88 2.74 -9.86
C MET A 397 -32.61 3.28 -11.10
N ASN A 398 -33.92 3.09 -11.23
CA ASN A 398 -34.73 3.43 -12.41
C ASN A 398 -34.21 2.80 -13.72
N ILE A 399 -33.71 1.57 -13.65
CA ILE A 399 -33.34 0.76 -14.81
C ILE A 399 -34.55 -0.13 -15.16
N PRO A 400 -35.04 -0.12 -16.42
CA PRO A 400 -36.09 -1.03 -16.86
C PRO A 400 -35.72 -2.50 -16.58
N LEU A 401 -36.69 -3.40 -16.37
CA LEU A 401 -36.40 -4.82 -16.18
C LEU A 401 -36.36 -5.62 -17.49
N GLU A 402 -36.96 -5.07 -18.55
CA GLU A 402 -37.04 -5.60 -19.92
C GLU A 402 -36.60 -4.57 -20.96
#